data_AF-A0A9D5AQ90-F1
#
_entry.id   AF-A0A9D5AQ90-F1
#
_cell.length_a   1.000
_cell.length_b   1.000
_cell.length_c   1.000
_cell.angle_alpha   90.00
_cell.angle_beta   90.00
_cell.angle_gamma   90.00
#
_symmetry.space_group_name_H-M   'P 1'
#
loop_
_entity.id
_entity.type
_entity.pdbx_description
1 polymer ?
#
loop_
_entity_poly.entity_id
_entity_poly.type
_entity_poly.pdbx_seq_one_letter_code
_entity_poly.pdbx_strand_id
1 'polypeptide(L)'
;MMLFCGQQERNERLFYKLLIDNVEELLPIVYTPVVGEACQKYGSIFKRPQGLYISLKEKGKILEVLKNWPERSIQVIVVTDGERILGLGDLGCQGMGIPVGKLALYSALGGVRPSACLPITIDVGTNNEKLLNDEFYIGLRQKRATGKEYYDLLHEFMSAVKQNYGEKVLVQFEDFANHNAFELLAKYGTTHLVFNDDIQGTASVVLAGVVAALKLIGGTLPEHTFLFLGAGEAGIGIAELIALEMSKQTKAPIEESRKKIWLIDSKGLIVSSRVNSLQHFKKPWAHEHEPVSTLIEAVKVIKPTVLIGSSGVGKTFTKEVVEAMTANNK
;
A
#
# COMPACT_ATOMS: atom_id res chain seq x y z
N MET A 1 -11.10 -19.96 -1.33
CA MET A 1 -9.73 -19.58 -1.74
C MET A 1 -8.85 -20.76 -2.16
N MET A 2 -8.46 -21.70 -1.27
CA MET A 2 -7.53 -22.80 -1.63
C MET A 2 -7.89 -23.58 -2.90
N LEU A 3 -9.18 -23.90 -3.10
CA LEU A 3 -9.65 -24.58 -4.32
C LEU A 3 -9.46 -23.72 -5.58
N PHE A 4 -9.69 -22.41 -5.47
CA PHE A 4 -9.59 -21.48 -6.59
C PHE A 4 -8.14 -21.15 -6.94
N CYS A 5 -7.29 -20.86 -5.95
CA CYS A 5 -5.85 -20.71 -6.17
C CYS A 5 -5.22 -22.01 -6.72
N GLY A 6 -5.72 -23.17 -6.29
CA GLY A 6 -5.32 -24.46 -6.87
C GLY A 6 -5.68 -24.63 -8.35
N GLN A 7 -6.68 -23.90 -8.87
CA GLN A 7 -6.98 -23.88 -10.30
C GLN A 7 -5.98 -23.05 -11.10
N GLN A 8 -5.46 -21.96 -10.53
CA GLN A 8 -4.42 -21.14 -11.17
C GLN A 8 -3.22 -22.00 -11.58
N GLU A 9 -2.78 -22.88 -10.68
CA GLU A 9 -1.65 -23.80 -10.89
C GLU A 9 -1.97 -25.06 -11.70
N ARG A 10 -3.23 -25.25 -12.13
CA ARG A 10 -3.68 -26.42 -12.90
C ARG A 10 -4.13 -26.06 -14.31
N ASN A 11 -4.91 -24.99 -14.44
CA ASN A 11 -5.42 -24.48 -15.69
C ASN A 11 -5.58 -22.96 -15.59
N GLU A 12 -4.48 -22.25 -15.86
CA GLU A 12 -4.37 -20.79 -15.76
C GLU A 12 -5.48 -20.07 -16.56
N ARG A 13 -5.77 -20.52 -17.79
CA ARG A 13 -6.80 -19.90 -18.63
C ARG A 13 -8.20 -20.03 -18.04
N LEU A 14 -8.52 -21.21 -17.49
CA LEU A 14 -9.81 -21.43 -16.84
C LEU A 14 -9.94 -20.60 -15.56
N PHE A 15 -8.87 -20.49 -14.77
CA PHE A 15 -8.82 -19.63 -13.60
C PHE A 15 -9.16 -18.17 -13.95
N TYR A 16 -8.48 -17.59 -14.95
CA TYR A 16 -8.75 -16.22 -15.37
C TYR A 16 -10.13 -16.04 -15.99
N LYS A 17 -10.59 -16.98 -16.83
CA LYS A 17 -11.94 -16.91 -17.41
C LYS A 17 -13.02 -16.91 -16.33
N LEU A 18 -12.90 -17.79 -15.32
CA LEU A 18 -13.85 -17.85 -14.22
C LEU A 18 -13.83 -16.58 -13.37
N LEU A 19 -12.63 -16.03 -13.11
CA LEU A 19 -12.47 -14.77 -12.37
C LEU A 19 -13.09 -13.58 -13.12
N ILE A 20 -12.87 -13.49 -14.43
CA ILE A 20 -13.41 -12.41 -15.27
C ILE A 20 -14.94 -12.48 -15.33
N ASP A 21 -15.49 -13.67 -15.54
CA ASP A 21 -16.94 -13.83 -15.69
C ASP A 21 -17.72 -13.60 -14.40
N ASN A 22 -17.09 -13.79 -13.23
CA ASN A 22 -17.75 -13.75 -11.93
C ASN A 22 -16.99 -12.84 -10.94
N VAL A 23 -16.47 -11.71 -11.44
CA VAL A 23 -15.56 -10.85 -10.68
C VAL A 23 -16.16 -10.37 -9.37
N GLU A 24 -17.44 -9.96 -9.33
CA GLU A 24 -18.07 -9.43 -8.12
C GLU A 24 -18.15 -10.48 -7.00
N GLU A 25 -18.44 -11.74 -7.34
CA GLU A 25 -18.54 -12.85 -6.39
C GLU A 25 -17.15 -13.34 -5.94
N LEU A 26 -16.19 -13.37 -6.86
CA LEU A 26 -14.90 -14.00 -6.63
C LEU A 26 -13.84 -13.03 -6.09
N LEU A 27 -13.97 -11.73 -6.34
CA LEU A 27 -13.01 -10.73 -5.85
C LEU A 27 -12.82 -10.82 -4.32
N PRO A 28 -13.87 -10.94 -3.49
CA PRO A 28 -13.70 -11.13 -2.05
C PRO A 28 -12.97 -12.41 -1.64
N ILE A 29 -12.94 -13.42 -2.51
CA ILE A 29 -12.32 -14.73 -2.25
C ILE A 29 -10.83 -14.74 -2.65
N VAL A 30 -10.48 -14.06 -3.74
CA VAL A 30 -9.11 -14.04 -4.30
C VAL A 30 -8.30 -12.85 -3.85
N TYR A 31 -8.98 -11.85 -3.30
CA TYR A 31 -8.41 -10.61 -2.82
C TYR A 31 -8.96 -10.29 -1.43
N THR A 32 -9.11 -9.01 -1.08
CA THR A 32 -9.57 -8.61 0.25
C THR A 32 -11.05 -8.99 0.47
N PRO A 33 -11.41 -9.52 1.66
CA PRO A 33 -10.59 -9.70 2.86
C PRO A 33 -9.85 -11.06 2.95
N VAL A 34 -10.25 -12.06 2.16
CA VAL A 34 -9.81 -13.47 2.34
C VAL A 34 -8.32 -13.67 2.08
N VAL A 35 -7.71 -12.89 1.18
CA VAL A 35 -6.25 -12.93 0.94
C VAL A 35 -5.44 -12.62 2.20
N GLY A 36 -5.94 -11.73 3.06
CA GLY A 36 -5.29 -11.39 4.33
C GLY A 36 -5.30 -12.56 5.31
N GLU A 37 -6.42 -13.27 5.42
CA GLU A 37 -6.51 -14.49 6.22
C GLU A 37 -5.57 -15.59 5.68
N ALA A 38 -5.49 -15.72 4.35
CA ALA A 38 -4.57 -16.65 3.73
C ALA A 38 -3.11 -16.31 4.00
N CYS A 39 -2.72 -15.02 4.02
CA CYS A 39 -1.39 -14.60 4.45
C CYS A 39 -1.13 -14.95 5.92
N GLN A 40 -2.11 -14.84 6.82
CA GLN A 40 -1.92 -15.25 8.22
C GLN A 40 -1.68 -16.75 8.37
N LYS A 41 -2.32 -17.56 7.51
CA LYS A 41 -2.28 -19.03 7.56
C LYS A 41 -1.36 -19.64 6.50
N TYR A 42 -0.55 -18.83 5.81
CA TYR A 42 0.06 -19.22 4.53
C TYR A 42 0.91 -20.49 4.63
N GLY A 43 1.73 -20.62 5.66
CA GLY A 43 2.54 -21.82 5.90
C GLY A 43 1.70 -23.09 6.09
N SER A 44 0.62 -22.99 6.88
CA SER A 44 -0.28 -24.14 7.14
C SER A 44 -1.13 -24.58 5.94
N ILE A 45 -1.36 -23.68 4.97
CA ILE A 45 -2.15 -23.96 3.77
C ILE A 45 -1.30 -24.15 2.51
N PHE A 46 0.02 -24.08 2.64
CA PHE A 46 0.95 -24.12 1.52
C PHE A 46 0.86 -25.46 0.78
N LYS A 47 0.73 -25.41 -0.55
CA LYS A 47 0.63 -26.62 -1.39
C LYS A 47 1.59 -26.60 -2.57
N ARG A 48 1.50 -25.57 -3.41
CA ARG A 48 2.40 -25.35 -4.54
C ARG A 48 3.03 -23.97 -4.40
N PRO A 49 4.34 -23.83 -4.64
CA PRO A 49 5.00 -22.54 -4.60
C PRO A 49 4.46 -21.63 -5.71
N GLN A 50 4.10 -20.41 -5.33
CA GLN A 50 3.80 -19.32 -6.25
C GLN A 50 4.76 -18.16 -5.97
N GLY A 51 5.22 -17.51 -7.03
CA GLY A 51 6.17 -16.41 -6.95
C GLY A 51 7.62 -16.83 -6.67
N LEU A 52 8.47 -15.82 -6.50
CA LEU A 52 9.89 -15.94 -6.26
C LEU A 52 10.24 -15.35 -4.89
N TYR A 53 11.02 -16.08 -4.11
CA TYR A 53 11.44 -15.66 -2.77
C TYR A 53 12.92 -15.30 -2.81
N ILE A 54 13.27 -14.13 -2.29
CA ILE A 54 14.65 -13.66 -2.18
C ILE A 54 14.88 -13.30 -0.72
N SER A 55 15.79 -13.98 -0.04
CA SER A 55 16.06 -13.73 1.38
C SER A 55 17.44 -13.08 1.58
N LEU A 56 17.75 -12.73 2.83
CA LEU A 56 19.10 -12.29 3.21
C LEU A 56 20.20 -13.30 2.87
N LYS A 57 19.87 -14.60 2.76
CA LYS A 57 20.83 -15.66 2.42
C LYS A 57 21.30 -15.58 0.97
N GLU A 58 20.52 -14.93 0.10
CA GLU A 58 20.84 -14.77 -1.33
C GLU A 58 21.55 -13.45 -1.64
N LYS A 59 21.95 -12.68 -0.61
CA LYS A 59 22.77 -11.46 -0.79
C LYS A 59 24.04 -11.78 -1.58
N GLY A 60 24.32 -10.98 -2.61
CA GLY A 60 25.38 -11.16 -3.58
C GLY A 60 25.05 -12.08 -4.76
N LYS A 61 23.87 -12.72 -4.75
CA LYS A 61 23.44 -13.72 -5.75
C LYS A 61 22.03 -13.48 -6.27
N ILE A 62 21.41 -12.31 -6.02
CA ILE A 62 20.01 -12.08 -6.40
C ILE A 62 19.78 -12.25 -7.91
N LEU A 63 20.73 -11.83 -8.74
CA LEU A 63 20.66 -12.01 -10.19
C LEU A 63 20.57 -13.50 -10.59
N GLU A 64 21.27 -14.39 -9.88
CA GLU A 64 21.20 -15.83 -10.13
C GLU A 64 19.83 -16.39 -9.75
N VAL A 65 19.25 -15.91 -8.64
CA VAL A 65 17.88 -16.26 -8.22
C VAL A 65 16.86 -15.84 -9.26
N LEU A 66 16.95 -14.61 -9.79
CA LEU A 66 16.05 -14.12 -10.84
C LEU A 66 16.16 -14.97 -12.12
N LYS A 67 17.35 -15.47 -12.47
CA LYS A 67 17.55 -16.34 -13.64
C LYS A 67 16.93 -17.71 -13.52
N ASN A 68 16.58 -18.16 -12.30
CA ASN A 68 15.84 -19.41 -12.10
C ASN A 68 14.36 -19.29 -12.46
N TRP A 69 13.82 -18.06 -12.57
CA TRP A 69 12.45 -17.87 -13.04
C TRP A 69 12.33 -18.30 -14.52
N PRO A 70 11.33 -19.13 -14.89
CA PRO A 70 11.25 -19.73 -16.22
C PRO A 70 10.93 -18.70 -17.31
N GLU A 71 10.13 -17.69 -16.99
CA GLU A 71 9.74 -16.64 -17.94
C GLU A 71 10.84 -15.59 -18.08
N ARG A 72 11.18 -15.24 -19.33
CA ARG A 72 12.27 -14.29 -19.62
C ARG A 72 11.78 -12.87 -19.88
N SER A 73 10.51 -12.71 -20.26
CA SER A 73 9.93 -11.43 -20.66
C SER A 73 8.97 -10.89 -19.60
N ILE A 74 9.50 -10.62 -18.41
CA ILE A 74 8.74 -10.02 -17.31
C ILE A 74 8.50 -8.53 -17.60
N GLN A 75 7.28 -8.09 -17.37
CA GLN A 75 6.83 -6.71 -17.57
C GLN A 75 6.34 -6.09 -16.27
N VAL A 76 5.76 -6.88 -15.37
CA VAL A 76 5.24 -6.40 -14.08
C VAL A 76 5.75 -7.28 -12.95
N ILE A 77 6.43 -6.67 -12.00
CA ILE A 77 6.80 -7.26 -10.71
C ILE A 77 5.94 -6.61 -9.65
N VAL A 78 5.31 -7.40 -8.80
CA VAL A 78 4.76 -6.93 -7.53
C VAL A 78 5.63 -7.51 -6.43
N VAL A 79 6.18 -6.65 -5.59
CA VAL A 79 7.14 -7.04 -4.54
C VAL A 79 6.67 -6.53 -3.18
N THR A 80 6.81 -7.37 -2.17
CA THR A 80 6.57 -7.04 -0.76
C THR A 80 7.68 -7.58 0.14
N ASP A 81 7.90 -6.97 1.30
CA ASP A 81 8.67 -7.57 2.40
C ASP A 81 7.78 -8.11 3.53
N GLY A 82 6.46 -7.99 3.38
CA GLY A 82 5.44 -8.44 4.31
C GLY A 82 5.40 -7.73 5.66
N GLU A 83 6.02 -6.54 5.80
CA GLU A 83 6.06 -5.82 7.09
C GLU A 83 4.70 -5.22 7.46
N ARG A 84 3.88 -4.85 6.48
CA ARG A 84 2.60 -4.19 6.69
C ARG A 84 1.51 -4.78 5.79
N ILE A 85 1.24 -6.08 5.93
CA ILE A 85 0.19 -6.74 5.14
C ILE A 85 -1.19 -6.18 5.53
N LEU A 86 -1.81 -5.40 4.65
CA LEU A 86 -3.10 -4.75 4.89
C LEU A 86 -3.12 -3.99 6.25
N GLY A 87 -4.15 -4.26 7.08
CA GLY A 87 -4.22 -3.83 8.48
C GLY A 87 -3.79 -4.91 9.48
N LEU A 88 -3.13 -5.98 9.02
CA LEU A 88 -2.79 -7.17 9.82
C LEU A 88 -1.37 -7.11 10.40
N GLY A 89 -0.54 -6.20 9.91
CA GLY A 89 0.82 -5.97 10.37
C GLY A 89 1.84 -6.91 9.72
N ASP A 90 2.90 -7.22 10.47
CA ASP A 90 4.04 -7.99 9.97
C ASP A 90 3.68 -9.48 9.84
N LEU A 91 3.67 -9.98 8.60
CA LEU A 91 3.49 -11.40 8.27
C LEU A 91 4.72 -12.01 7.59
N GLY A 92 5.83 -11.27 7.51
CA GLY A 92 7.10 -11.73 6.95
C GLY A 92 6.95 -12.38 5.57
N CYS A 93 7.59 -13.54 5.41
CA CYS A 93 7.58 -14.31 4.17
C CYS A 93 6.18 -14.80 3.76
N GLN A 94 5.22 -14.86 4.70
CA GLN A 94 3.83 -15.22 4.39
C GLN A 94 3.05 -14.12 3.66
N GLY A 95 3.65 -12.94 3.51
CA GLY A 95 3.13 -11.83 2.72
C GLY A 95 2.97 -12.13 1.22
N MET A 96 3.58 -13.20 0.69
CA MET A 96 3.53 -13.58 -0.73
C MET A 96 2.12 -13.65 -1.32
N GLY A 97 1.12 -14.00 -0.51
CA GLY A 97 -0.27 -14.02 -0.96
C GLY A 97 -0.75 -12.70 -1.58
N ILE A 98 -0.20 -11.56 -1.13
CA ILE A 98 -0.57 -10.24 -1.65
C ILE A 98 -0.03 -10.02 -3.07
N PRO A 99 1.30 -10.11 -3.36
CA PRO A 99 1.80 -10.05 -4.74
C PRO A 99 1.10 -11.01 -5.70
N VAL A 100 0.82 -12.24 -5.26
CA VAL A 100 0.11 -13.24 -6.07
C VAL A 100 -1.31 -12.76 -6.39
N GLY A 101 -2.07 -12.31 -5.39
CA GLY A 101 -3.41 -11.77 -5.56
C GLY A 101 -3.44 -10.54 -6.47
N LYS A 102 -2.51 -9.59 -6.28
CA LYS A 102 -2.39 -8.39 -7.11
C LYS A 102 -2.17 -8.74 -8.59
N LEU A 103 -1.23 -9.63 -8.87
CA LEU A 103 -0.92 -10.03 -10.25
C LEU A 103 -2.04 -10.83 -10.92
N ALA A 104 -2.85 -11.55 -10.13
CA ALA A 104 -4.09 -12.13 -10.63
C ALA A 104 -5.06 -11.03 -11.10
N LEU A 105 -5.19 -9.93 -10.35
CA LEU A 105 -6.02 -8.79 -10.74
C LEU A 105 -5.45 -8.00 -11.93
N TYR A 106 -4.13 -7.85 -12.02
CA TYR A 106 -3.49 -7.27 -13.22
C TYR A 106 -3.89 -8.00 -14.50
N SER A 107 -4.02 -9.32 -14.43
CA SER A 107 -4.38 -10.13 -15.58
C SER A 107 -5.89 -10.14 -15.83
N ALA A 108 -6.69 -10.34 -14.78
CA ALA A 108 -8.15 -10.42 -14.89
C ALA A 108 -8.80 -9.07 -15.23
N LEU A 109 -8.33 -7.98 -14.61
CA LEU A 109 -8.93 -6.66 -14.74
C LEU A 109 -8.17 -5.76 -15.74
N GLY A 110 -6.83 -5.89 -15.76
CA GLY A 110 -5.96 -5.08 -16.60
C GLY A 110 -5.56 -5.72 -17.92
N GLY A 111 -5.90 -6.99 -18.15
CA GLY A 111 -5.52 -7.72 -19.37
C GLY A 111 -4.02 -7.95 -19.53
N VAL A 112 -3.22 -7.80 -18.47
CA VAL A 112 -1.79 -8.09 -18.50
C VAL A 112 -1.59 -9.60 -18.65
N ARG A 113 -0.62 -10.02 -19.46
CA ARG A 113 -0.35 -11.45 -19.64
C ARG A 113 0.19 -12.05 -18.34
N PRO A 114 -0.40 -13.14 -17.82
CA PRO A 114 0.09 -13.80 -16.61
C PRO A 114 1.58 -14.20 -16.67
N SER A 115 2.04 -14.67 -17.82
CA SER A 115 3.46 -15.03 -18.02
C SER A 115 4.43 -13.84 -18.00
N ALA A 116 3.92 -12.61 -18.07
CA ALA A 116 4.70 -11.38 -17.93
C ALA A 116 4.70 -10.83 -16.48
N CYS A 117 4.03 -11.53 -15.56
CA CYS A 117 3.87 -11.15 -14.17
C CYS A 117 4.81 -11.98 -13.28
N LEU A 118 5.48 -11.33 -12.33
CA LEU A 118 6.38 -11.98 -11.37
C LEU A 118 6.09 -11.51 -9.93
N PRO A 119 5.43 -12.34 -9.10
CA PRO A 119 5.24 -12.05 -7.68
C PRO A 119 6.55 -12.30 -6.92
N ILE A 120 6.97 -11.35 -6.09
CA ILE A 120 8.20 -11.46 -5.30
C ILE A 120 7.95 -11.17 -3.82
N THR A 121 8.58 -11.94 -2.96
CA THR A 121 8.71 -11.61 -1.53
C THR A 121 10.18 -11.51 -1.15
N ILE A 122 10.54 -10.37 -0.54
CA ILE A 122 11.86 -10.12 0.04
C ILE A 122 11.83 -10.52 1.51
N ASP A 123 12.46 -11.64 1.86
CA ASP A 123 12.45 -12.17 3.22
C ASP A 123 13.70 -11.72 3.99
N VAL A 124 13.51 -10.68 4.81
CA VAL A 124 14.53 -10.14 5.71
C VAL A 124 14.32 -10.57 7.16
N GLY A 125 13.47 -11.57 7.40
CA GLY A 125 12.98 -11.94 8.72
C GLY A 125 11.61 -11.33 9.04
N THR A 126 11.13 -11.55 10.26
CA THR A 126 9.85 -11.00 10.76
C THR A 126 9.96 -10.63 12.23
N ASN A 127 9.32 -9.54 12.63
CA ASN A 127 9.19 -9.15 14.02
C ASN A 127 8.01 -9.82 14.73
N ASN A 128 7.18 -10.56 13.98
CA ASN A 128 6.01 -11.26 14.52
C ASN A 128 6.42 -12.51 15.32
N GLU A 129 6.39 -12.42 16.64
CA GLU A 129 6.73 -13.52 17.56
C GLU A 129 5.88 -14.76 17.34
N LYS A 130 4.61 -14.62 16.95
CA LYS A 130 3.76 -15.77 16.69
C LYS A 130 4.30 -16.59 15.52
N LEU A 131 4.73 -15.92 14.44
CA LEU A 131 5.29 -16.59 13.27
C LEU A 131 6.69 -17.16 13.55
N LEU A 132 7.52 -16.46 14.32
CA LEU A 132 8.85 -17.00 14.71
C LEU A 132 8.73 -18.34 15.46
N ASN A 133 7.69 -18.48 16.28
CA ASN A 133 7.39 -19.69 17.06
C ASN A 133 6.48 -20.71 16.35
N ASP A 134 5.96 -20.39 15.15
CA ASP A 134 5.05 -21.26 14.40
C ASP A 134 5.86 -22.29 13.60
N GLU A 135 5.67 -23.59 13.87
CA GLU A 135 6.38 -24.68 13.17
C GLU A 135 6.18 -24.66 11.64
N PHE A 136 5.07 -24.11 11.14
CA PHE A 136 4.75 -24.02 9.73
C PHE A 136 5.22 -22.73 9.07
N TYR A 137 5.83 -21.79 9.80
CA TYR A 137 6.36 -20.57 9.20
C TYR A 137 7.42 -20.87 8.13
N ILE A 138 7.22 -20.31 6.94
CA ILE A 138 8.01 -20.60 5.74
C ILE A 138 9.23 -19.71 5.54
N GLY A 139 9.36 -18.63 6.33
CA GLY A 139 10.42 -17.64 6.18
C GLY A 139 11.63 -17.87 7.09
N LEU A 140 12.57 -16.92 7.03
CA LEU A 140 13.71 -16.85 7.94
C LEU A 140 13.22 -16.66 9.39
N ARG A 141 13.55 -17.61 10.27
CA ARG A 141 13.25 -17.56 11.72
C ARG A 141 14.22 -16.64 12.46
N GLN A 142 14.17 -15.36 12.10
CA GLN A 142 14.95 -14.29 12.70
C GLN A 142 14.14 -12.99 12.69
N LYS A 143 14.53 -12.05 13.55
CA LYS A 143 14.02 -10.68 13.52
C LYS A 143 14.39 -9.98 12.20
N ARG A 144 13.59 -8.98 11.82
CA ARG A 144 13.84 -8.20 10.60
C ARG A 144 15.24 -7.58 10.63
N ALA A 145 16.00 -7.75 9.55
CA ALA A 145 17.17 -6.92 9.31
C ALA A 145 16.75 -5.45 9.16
N THR A 146 17.60 -4.54 9.61
CA THR A 146 17.34 -3.10 9.59
C THR A 146 18.57 -2.34 9.09
N GLY A 147 18.39 -1.05 8.76
CA GLY A 147 19.49 -0.19 8.37
C GLY A 147 20.24 -0.71 7.14
N LYS A 148 21.58 -0.62 7.17
CA LYS A 148 22.43 -0.88 6.00
C LYS A 148 22.20 -2.27 5.38
N GLU A 149 22.03 -3.31 6.20
CA GLU A 149 21.87 -4.67 5.68
C GLU A 149 20.61 -4.81 4.82
N TYR A 150 19.48 -4.25 5.29
CA TYR A 150 18.21 -4.21 4.59
C TYR A 150 18.31 -3.42 3.28
N TYR A 151 18.84 -2.19 3.34
CA TYR A 151 18.93 -1.34 2.15
C TYR A 151 19.95 -1.83 1.12
N ASP A 152 21.02 -2.51 1.55
CA ASP A 152 21.96 -3.15 0.63
C ASP A 152 21.25 -4.26 -0.18
N LEU A 153 20.45 -5.11 0.49
CA LEU A 153 19.73 -6.20 -0.18
C LEU A 153 18.71 -5.64 -1.19
N LEU A 154 17.93 -4.62 -0.80
CA LEU A 154 16.96 -4.00 -1.71
C LEU A 154 17.64 -3.28 -2.87
N HIS A 155 18.81 -2.68 -2.64
CA HIS A 155 19.58 -2.06 -3.72
C HIS A 155 20.12 -3.08 -4.72
N GLU A 156 20.64 -4.20 -4.21
CA GLU A 156 21.04 -5.33 -5.05
C GLU A 156 19.85 -5.87 -5.85
N PHE A 157 18.70 -6.04 -5.19
CA PHE A 157 17.46 -6.50 -5.84
C PHE A 157 17.05 -5.59 -6.99
N MET A 158 16.92 -4.28 -6.75
CA MET A 158 16.51 -3.33 -7.80
C MET A 158 17.52 -3.31 -8.96
N SER A 159 18.82 -3.35 -8.65
CA SER A 159 19.88 -3.40 -9.67
C SER A 159 19.81 -4.69 -10.49
N ALA A 160 19.59 -5.84 -9.84
CA ALA A 160 19.46 -7.14 -10.50
C ALA A 160 18.20 -7.22 -11.37
N VAL A 161 17.07 -6.66 -10.92
CA VAL A 161 15.82 -6.55 -11.70
C VAL A 161 16.05 -5.75 -12.98
N LYS A 162 16.65 -4.56 -12.86
CA LYS A 162 16.98 -3.72 -14.02
C LYS A 162 17.95 -4.42 -14.96
N GLN A 163 18.98 -5.08 -14.42
CA GLN A 163 19.96 -5.83 -15.22
C GLN A 163 19.33 -7.01 -15.97
N ASN A 164 18.39 -7.73 -15.36
CA ASN A 164 17.81 -8.94 -15.93
C ASN A 164 16.64 -8.66 -16.89
N TYR A 165 15.79 -7.67 -16.57
CA TYR A 165 14.54 -7.41 -17.30
C TYR A 165 14.51 -6.05 -18.04
N GLY A 166 15.53 -5.21 -17.84
CA GLY A 166 15.69 -3.93 -18.52
C GLY A 166 14.91 -2.77 -17.90
N GLU A 167 15.05 -1.59 -18.51
CA GLU A 167 14.54 -0.30 -17.98
C GLU A 167 13.00 -0.17 -17.96
N LYS A 168 12.30 -1.02 -18.71
CA LYS A 168 10.84 -0.92 -18.91
C LYS A 168 10.03 -1.82 -18.00
N VAL A 169 10.68 -2.64 -17.17
CA VAL A 169 9.97 -3.49 -16.20
C VAL A 169 9.34 -2.60 -15.13
N LEU A 170 8.04 -2.77 -14.90
CA LEU A 170 7.34 -2.12 -13.80
C LEU A 170 7.63 -2.88 -12.51
N VAL A 171 8.10 -2.16 -11.49
CA VAL A 171 8.22 -2.69 -10.12
C VAL A 171 7.20 -1.98 -9.24
N GLN A 172 6.14 -2.69 -8.87
CA GLN A 172 5.16 -2.25 -7.90
C GLN A 172 5.58 -2.70 -6.50
N PHE A 173 5.82 -1.74 -5.61
CA PHE A 173 5.99 -1.96 -4.18
C PHE A 173 4.63 -2.10 -3.51
N GLU A 174 4.51 -3.09 -2.63
CA GLU A 174 3.26 -3.43 -1.95
C GLU A 174 3.50 -3.81 -0.48
N ASP A 175 2.67 -3.29 0.42
CA ASP A 175 2.60 -3.67 1.84
C ASP A 175 3.94 -3.58 2.60
N PHE A 176 4.79 -2.62 2.24
CA PHE A 176 5.97 -2.23 3.02
C PHE A 176 5.55 -1.37 4.23
N ALA A 177 6.35 -1.30 5.29
CA ALA A 177 6.08 -0.32 6.35
C ALA A 177 6.30 1.13 5.87
N ASN A 178 5.52 2.06 6.43
CA ASN A 178 5.49 3.48 6.03
C ASN A 178 6.87 4.09 5.74
N HIS A 179 7.84 3.92 6.65
CA HIS A 179 9.16 4.52 6.50
C HIS A 179 9.90 3.98 5.26
N ASN A 180 9.90 2.65 5.08
CA ASN A 180 10.50 1.98 3.93
C ASN A 180 9.77 2.35 2.63
N ALA A 181 8.44 2.34 2.62
CA ALA A 181 7.65 2.63 1.43
C ALA A 181 7.98 4.01 0.83
N PHE A 182 8.00 5.07 1.66
CA PHE A 182 8.34 6.42 1.20
C PHE A 182 9.79 6.53 0.74
N GLU A 183 10.73 5.93 1.46
CA GLU A 183 12.16 6.00 1.10
C GLU A 183 12.45 5.25 -0.21
N LEU A 184 11.86 4.07 -0.41
CA LEU A 184 12.03 3.28 -1.62
C LEU A 184 11.44 3.98 -2.84
N LEU A 185 10.23 4.53 -2.70
CA LEU A 185 9.59 5.29 -3.78
C LEU A 185 10.42 6.52 -4.16
N ALA A 186 10.92 7.28 -3.18
CA ALA A 186 11.77 8.45 -3.43
C ALA A 186 13.12 8.07 -4.06
N LYS A 187 13.75 7.00 -3.58
CA LYS A 187 15.08 6.55 -4.05
C LYS A 187 15.03 5.99 -5.47
N TYR A 188 14.01 5.19 -5.80
CA TYR A 188 13.94 4.49 -7.08
C TYR A 188 13.05 5.16 -8.12
N GLY A 189 12.21 6.13 -7.74
CA GLY A 189 11.29 6.85 -8.64
C GLY A 189 11.94 7.57 -9.82
N THR A 190 13.22 7.95 -9.70
CA THR A 190 13.97 8.61 -10.78
C THR A 190 14.85 7.67 -11.60
N THR A 191 15.03 6.44 -11.13
CA THR A 191 15.96 5.47 -11.73
C THR A 191 15.28 4.25 -12.29
N HIS A 192 14.06 3.93 -11.88
CA HIS A 192 13.31 2.75 -12.31
C HIS A 192 11.86 3.13 -12.61
N LEU A 193 11.17 2.33 -13.42
CA LEU A 193 9.72 2.42 -13.53
C LEU A 193 9.10 1.77 -12.28
N VAL A 194 8.92 2.57 -11.23
CA VAL A 194 8.35 2.14 -9.95
C VAL A 194 7.02 2.78 -9.65
N PHE A 195 6.23 2.06 -8.90
CA PHE A 195 4.94 2.49 -8.39
C PHE A 195 4.74 1.89 -6.99
N ASN A 196 4.08 2.60 -6.09
CA ASN A 196 3.64 2.03 -4.81
C ASN A 196 2.12 2.16 -4.72
N ASP A 197 1.40 1.04 -4.59
CA ASP A 197 -0.07 1.03 -4.64
C ASP A 197 -0.70 1.59 -3.37
N ASP A 198 -0.09 1.35 -2.21
CA ASP A 198 -0.54 1.86 -0.91
C ASP A 198 -0.48 3.39 -0.80
N ILE A 199 0.49 4.01 -1.48
CA ILE A 199 0.67 5.45 -1.54
C ILE A 199 -0.08 6.03 -2.75
N GLN A 200 0.30 5.63 -3.97
CA GLN A 200 -0.11 6.30 -5.21
C GLN A 200 -1.43 5.74 -5.76
N GLY A 201 -1.61 4.42 -5.72
CA GLY A 201 -2.85 3.77 -6.17
C GLY A 201 -4.04 4.17 -5.31
N THR A 202 -3.86 4.09 -3.99
CA THR A 202 -4.84 4.52 -2.99
C THR A 202 -5.16 6.02 -3.14
N ALA A 203 -4.15 6.87 -3.37
CA ALA A 203 -4.38 8.29 -3.65
C ALA A 203 -5.26 8.50 -4.89
N SER A 204 -4.95 7.80 -5.98
CA SER A 204 -5.66 7.92 -7.25
C SER A 204 -7.13 7.54 -7.13
N VAL A 205 -7.44 6.38 -6.53
CA VAL A 205 -8.84 5.92 -6.39
C VAL A 205 -9.65 6.81 -5.45
N VAL A 206 -9.05 7.33 -4.36
CA VAL A 206 -9.75 8.24 -3.45
C VAL A 206 -10.01 9.59 -4.10
N LEU A 207 -9.02 10.17 -4.81
CA LEU A 207 -9.25 11.39 -5.57
C LEU A 207 -10.36 11.21 -6.61
N ALA A 208 -10.37 10.09 -7.34
CA ALA A 208 -11.43 9.77 -8.29
C ALA A 208 -12.82 9.72 -7.60
N GLY A 209 -12.90 9.11 -6.41
CA GLY A 209 -14.12 9.10 -5.60
C GLY A 209 -14.57 10.49 -5.15
N VAL A 210 -13.65 11.33 -4.68
CA VAL A 210 -13.95 12.73 -4.31
C VAL A 210 -14.44 13.52 -5.53
N VAL A 211 -13.75 13.43 -6.67
CA VAL A 211 -14.17 14.10 -7.91
C VAL A 211 -15.55 13.62 -8.37
N ALA A 212 -15.84 12.33 -8.24
CA ALA A 212 -17.17 11.79 -8.55
C ALA A 212 -18.24 12.34 -7.59
N ALA A 213 -17.94 12.45 -6.30
CA ALA A 213 -18.84 13.06 -5.32
C ALA A 213 -19.13 14.54 -5.64
N LEU A 214 -18.11 15.31 -6.02
CA LEU A 214 -18.28 16.73 -6.42
C LEU A 214 -19.13 16.90 -7.68
N LYS A 215 -19.07 15.96 -8.62
CA LYS A 215 -19.97 15.97 -9.79
C LYS A 215 -21.44 15.78 -9.39
N LEU A 216 -21.71 15.07 -8.29
CA LEU A 216 -23.06 14.84 -7.78
C LEU A 216 -23.58 16.04 -6.97
N ILE A 217 -22.76 16.57 -6.06
CA ILE A 217 -23.19 17.61 -5.11
C ILE A 217 -22.90 19.05 -5.58
N GLY A 218 -22.09 19.21 -6.63
CA GLY A 218 -21.58 20.49 -7.10
C GLY A 218 -20.32 20.97 -6.34
N GLY A 219 -19.75 22.06 -6.82
CA GLY A 219 -18.53 22.67 -6.24
C GLY A 219 -17.22 22.17 -6.84
N THR A 220 -16.11 22.68 -6.32
CA THR A 220 -14.75 22.38 -6.79
C THR A 220 -13.83 21.92 -5.65
N LEU A 221 -12.79 21.12 -5.94
CA LEU A 221 -11.85 20.64 -4.92
C LEU A 221 -11.29 21.77 -4.02
N PRO A 222 -10.89 22.94 -4.57
CA PRO A 222 -10.39 24.06 -3.77
C PRO A 222 -11.41 24.67 -2.81
N GLU A 223 -12.72 24.43 -2.94
CA GLU A 223 -13.74 24.95 -2.03
C GLU A 223 -13.83 24.15 -0.72
N HIS A 224 -13.25 22.95 -0.69
CA HIS A 224 -13.37 22.01 0.42
C HIS A 224 -12.21 22.09 1.41
N THR A 225 -12.52 21.74 2.67
CA THR A 225 -11.55 21.48 3.73
C THR A 225 -11.57 19.99 4.06
N PHE A 226 -10.40 19.38 4.05
CA PHE A 226 -10.22 17.94 4.22
C PHE A 226 -9.65 17.64 5.60
N LEU A 227 -10.21 16.63 6.26
CA LEU A 227 -9.65 16.05 7.49
C LEU A 227 -9.43 14.56 7.31
N PHE A 228 -8.23 14.10 7.64
CA PHE A 228 -7.85 12.70 7.59
C PHE A 228 -7.67 12.13 8.99
N LEU A 229 -8.26 10.96 9.26
CA LEU A 229 -7.87 10.11 10.39
C LEU A 229 -6.88 9.05 9.89
N GLY A 230 -5.60 9.21 10.23
CA GLY A 230 -4.51 8.34 9.81
C GLY A 230 -3.56 9.06 8.87
N ALA A 231 -2.31 9.24 9.30
CA ALA A 231 -1.26 9.94 8.55
C ALA A 231 -0.08 9.02 8.20
N GLY A 232 -0.38 7.83 7.68
CA GLY A 232 0.58 6.90 7.07
C GLY A 232 0.63 7.05 5.56
N GLU A 233 1.08 6.00 4.86
CA GLU A 233 1.20 5.94 3.39
C GLU A 233 -0.06 6.43 2.67
N ALA A 234 -1.21 5.79 2.93
CA ALA A 234 -2.48 6.14 2.30
C ALA A 234 -2.88 7.60 2.57
N GLY A 235 -2.94 8.00 3.84
CA GLY A 235 -3.39 9.36 4.21
C GLY A 235 -2.54 10.46 3.59
N ILE A 236 -1.21 10.29 3.60
CA ILE A 236 -0.26 11.26 3.04
C ILE A 236 -0.30 11.25 1.50
N GLY A 237 -0.35 10.07 0.88
CA GLY A 237 -0.47 9.94 -0.57
C GLY A 237 -1.74 10.60 -1.10
N ILE A 238 -2.89 10.31 -0.48
CA ILE A 238 -4.18 10.93 -0.84
C ILE A 238 -4.11 12.45 -0.66
N ALA A 239 -3.63 12.92 0.50
CA ALA A 239 -3.53 14.35 0.80
C ALA A 239 -2.66 15.09 -0.24
N GLU A 240 -1.52 14.52 -0.63
CA GLU A 240 -0.61 15.10 -1.61
C GLU A 240 -1.24 15.16 -3.00
N LEU A 241 -1.94 14.09 -3.43
CA LEU A 241 -2.59 14.07 -4.74
C LEU A 241 -3.78 15.03 -4.81
N ILE A 242 -4.56 15.16 -3.73
CA ILE A 242 -5.62 16.18 -3.61
C ILE A 242 -5.00 17.58 -3.67
N ALA A 243 -3.93 17.85 -2.93
CA ALA A 243 -3.25 19.15 -2.95
C ALA A 243 -2.71 19.49 -4.35
N LEU A 244 -2.12 18.50 -5.04
CA LEU A 244 -1.63 18.67 -6.41
C LEU A 244 -2.77 19.01 -7.38
N GLU A 245 -3.89 18.30 -7.30
CA GLU A 245 -5.04 18.57 -8.17
C GLU A 245 -5.67 19.94 -7.88
N MET A 246 -5.82 20.30 -6.60
CA MET A 246 -6.26 21.65 -6.19
C MET A 246 -5.33 22.74 -6.73
N SER A 247 -4.02 22.51 -6.67
CA SER A 247 -3.00 23.43 -7.19
C SER A 247 -3.11 23.58 -8.71
N LYS A 248 -3.35 22.49 -9.44
CA LYS A 248 -3.59 22.54 -10.90
C LYS A 248 -4.85 23.32 -11.26
N GLN A 249 -5.94 23.13 -10.51
CA GLN A 249 -7.20 23.83 -10.76
C GLN A 249 -7.10 25.33 -10.47
N THR A 250 -6.43 25.70 -9.38
CA THR A 250 -6.29 27.11 -8.96
C THR A 250 -5.12 27.83 -9.60
N LYS A 251 -4.14 27.10 -10.15
CA LYS A 251 -2.82 27.60 -10.57
C LYS A 251 -2.01 28.24 -9.44
N ALA A 252 -2.38 27.99 -8.18
CA ALA A 252 -1.63 28.44 -7.01
C ALA A 252 -0.52 27.42 -6.65
N PRO A 253 0.54 27.83 -5.93
CA PRO A 253 1.51 26.90 -5.37
C PRO A 253 0.85 25.80 -4.54
N ILE A 254 1.43 24.59 -4.54
CA ILE A 254 0.85 23.43 -3.84
C ILE A 254 0.70 23.67 -2.33
N GLU A 255 1.59 24.48 -1.75
CA GLU A 255 1.58 24.89 -0.36
C GLU A 255 0.27 25.58 0.04
N GLU A 256 -0.32 26.38 -0.86
CA GLU A 256 -1.62 27.03 -0.62
C GLU A 256 -2.75 26.01 -0.58
N SER A 257 -2.66 24.95 -1.39
CA SER A 257 -3.64 23.86 -1.38
C SER A 257 -3.54 23.03 -0.11
N ARG A 258 -2.32 22.78 0.39
CA ARG A 258 -2.09 22.01 1.63
C ARG A 258 -2.73 22.66 2.85
N LYS A 259 -2.88 24.00 2.90
CA LYS A 259 -3.52 24.72 4.02
C LYS A 259 -4.96 24.29 4.31
N LYS A 260 -5.66 23.69 3.33
CA LYS A 260 -7.03 23.18 3.49
C LYS A 260 -7.09 21.70 3.87
N ILE A 261 -5.94 21.06 4.08
CA ILE A 261 -5.85 19.62 4.31
C ILE A 261 -5.19 19.36 5.66
N TRP A 262 -5.94 18.70 6.53
CA TRP A 262 -5.57 18.41 7.92
C TRP A 262 -5.47 16.91 8.13
N LEU A 263 -4.50 16.47 8.93
CA LEU A 263 -4.33 15.05 9.23
C LEU A 263 -4.19 14.83 10.75
N ILE A 264 -4.70 13.70 11.21
CA ILE A 264 -4.59 13.23 12.59
C ILE A 264 -3.80 11.92 12.59
N ASP A 265 -2.79 11.82 13.45
CA ASP A 265 -2.08 10.56 13.71
C ASP A 265 -2.38 10.03 15.12
N SER A 266 -1.66 8.98 15.55
CA SER A 266 -1.88 8.37 16.86
C SER A 266 -1.66 9.30 18.06
N LYS A 267 -1.07 10.48 17.86
CA LYS A 267 -0.85 11.49 18.90
C LYS A 267 -1.75 12.74 18.73
N GLY A 268 -2.72 12.69 17.82
CA GLY A 268 -3.65 13.80 17.56
C GLY A 268 -3.36 14.56 16.26
N LEU A 269 -3.92 15.76 16.14
CA LEU A 269 -3.80 16.63 14.97
C LEU A 269 -2.34 17.01 14.68
N ILE A 270 -1.94 16.92 13.42
CA ILE A 270 -0.62 17.35 12.94
C ILE A 270 -0.61 18.88 12.87
N VAL A 271 0.20 19.50 13.73
CA VAL A 271 0.29 20.96 13.88
C VAL A 271 1.73 21.42 14.06
N SER A 272 2.00 22.70 13.79
CA SER A 272 3.35 23.30 13.78
C SER A 272 4.11 23.10 15.09
N SER A 273 3.43 23.17 16.25
CA SER A 273 4.03 22.94 17.57
C SER A 273 4.61 21.52 17.75
N ARG A 274 4.19 20.56 16.91
CA ARG A 274 4.68 19.18 16.92
C ARG A 274 5.80 18.90 15.91
N VAL A 275 6.16 19.86 15.05
CA VAL A 275 7.00 19.65 13.84
C VAL A 275 8.33 18.92 14.09
N ASN A 276 8.97 19.17 15.23
CA ASN A 276 10.25 18.57 15.59
C ASN A 276 10.14 17.06 15.92
N SER A 277 8.97 16.59 16.32
CA SER A 277 8.70 15.19 16.64
C SER A 277 8.11 14.38 15.47
N LEU A 278 7.83 15.05 14.36
CA LEU A 278 7.20 14.45 13.19
C LEU A 278 8.22 13.83 12.24
N GLN A 279 7.84 12.70 11.65
CA GLN A 279 8.52 12.13 10.49
C GLN A 279 8.51 13.14 9.34
N HIS A 280 9.56 13.12 8.49
CA HIS A 280 9.77 14.13 7.45
C HIS A 280 8.53 14.31 6.54
N PHE A 281 7.92 13.21 6.10
CA PHE A 281 6.74 13.23 5.21
C PHE A 281 5.48 13.83 5.85
N LYS A 282 5.42 13.97 7.18
CA LYS A 282 4.30 14.61 7.91
C LYS A 282 4.47 16.12 8.04
N LYS A 283 5.71 16.63 7.95
CA LYS A 283 6.03 18.04 8.21
C LYS A 283 5.30 19.03 7.28
N PRO A 284 5.07 18.76 5.99
CA PRO A 284 4.33 19.67 5.11
C PRO A 284 2.88 19.92 5.53
N TRP A 285 2.33 19.11 6.44
CA TRP A 285 0.96 19.16 6.92
C TRP A 285 0.83 19.75 8.33
N ALA A 286 1.94 20.19 8.91
CA ALA A 286 2.01 20.75 10.25
C ALA A 286 1.70 22.25 10.24
N HIS A 287 0.42 22.58 10.03
CA HIS A 287 -0.06 23.96 9.98
C HIS A 287 -0.13 24.60 11.37
N GLU A 288 -0.18 25.93 11.41
CA GLU A 288 -0.43 26.66 12.66
C GLU A 288 -1.86 26.41 13.14
N HIS A 289 -1.99 25.73 14.28
CA HIS A 289 -3.25 25.48 14.97
C HIS A 289 -2.95 24.97 16.39
N GLU A 290 -3.88 25.16 17.32
CA GLU A 290 -3.78 24.58 18.66
C GLU A 290 -3.77 23.04 18.61
N PRO A 291 -3.01 22.36 19.47
CA PRO A 291 -3.04 20.89 19.52
C PRO A 291 -4.43 20.36 19.84
N VAL A 292 -4.85 19.34 19.10
CA VAL A 292 -6.12 18.63 19.31
C VAL A 292 -5.85 17.14 19.41
N SER A 293 -6.34 16.49 20.46
CA SER A 293 -6.01 15.09 20.75
C SER A 293 -6.98 14.10 20.11
N THR A 294 -8.25 14.48 19.91
CA THR A 294 -9.29 13.56 19.45
C THR A 294 -9.88 13.93 18.09
N LEU A 295 -10.38 12.92 17.37
CA LEU A 295 -11.05 13.15 16.08
C LEU A 295 -12.29 14.04 16.21
N ILE A 296 -13.11 13.82 17.25
CA ILE A 296 -14.35 14.57 17.43
C ILE A 296 -14.08 16.06 17.69
N GLU A 297 -13.07 16.39 18.49
CA GLU A 297 -12.66 17.77 18.70
C GLU A 297 -12.13 18.38 17.41
N ALA A 298 -11.32 17.65 16.65
CA ALA A 298 -10.78 18.11 15.38
C ALA A 298 -11.91 18.41 14.37
N VAL A 299 -12.92 17.55 14.27
CA VAL A 299 -14.12 17.79 13.44
C VAL A 299 -14.86 19.06 13.88
N LYS A 300 -14.97 19.31 15.19
CA LYS A 300 -15.67 20.50 15.72
C LYS A 300 -14.91 21.80 15.45
N VAL A 301 -13.59 21.80 15.54
CA VAL A 301 -12.77 23.02 15.37
C VAL A 301 -12.41 23.29 13.91
N ILE A 302 -12.02 22.26 13.16
CA ILE A 302 -11.64 22.37 11.74
C ILE A 302 -12.87 22.52 10.85
N LYS A 303 -14.00 21.93 11.26
CA LYS A 303 -15.26 21.89 10.48
C LYS A 303 -15.03 21.44 9.03
N PRO A 304 -14.41 20.26 8.82
CA PRO A 304 -14.11 19.79 7.48
C PRO A 304 -15.40 19.48 6.71
N THR A 305 -15.32 19.66 5.40
CA THR A 305 -16.37 19.26 4.46
C THR A 305 -16.17 17.85 3.93
N VAL A 306 -14.94 17.33 4.02
CA VAL A 306 -14.57 15.98 3.60
C VAL A 306 -13.79 15.31 4.72
N LEU A 307 -14.27 14.15 5.19
CA LEU A 307 -13.62 13.35 6.23
C LEU A 307 -13.18 12.00 5.64
N ILE A 308 -11.88 11.69 5.72
CA ILE A 308 -11.29 10.48 5.12
C ILE A 308 -10.64 9.62 6.21
N GLY A 309 -10.99 8.33 6.25
CA GLY A 309 -10.45 7.36 7.20
C GLY A 309 -9.39 6.46 6.57
N SER A 310 -8.15 6.54 7.07
CA SER A 310 -6.99 5.77 6.59
C SER A 310 -6.09 5.32 7.74
N SER A 311 -6.67 5.05 8.92
CA SER A 311 -5.94 4.72 10.15
C SER A 311 -5.69 3.22 10.36
N GLY A 312 -6.44 2.35 9.67
CA GLY A 312 -6.47 0.91 9.95
C GLY A 312 -7.21 0.55 11.24
N VAL A 313 -7.85 1.50 11.92
CA VAL A 313 -8.59 1.28 13.18
C VAL A 313 -10.09 1.42 12.95
N GLY A 314 -10.81 0.30 13.07
CA GLY A 314 -12.25 0.25 12.88
C GLY A 314 -13.04 1.03 13.94
N LYS A 315 -14.28 1.40 13.60
CA LYS A 315 -15.26 2.05 14.50
C LYS A 315 -14.82 3.40 15.10
N THR A 316 -13.88 4.08 14.45
CA THR A 316 -13.37 5.39 14.88
C THR A 316 -14.24 6.56 14.43
N PHE A 317 -15.01 6.42 13.36
CA PHE A 317 -16.06 7.36 12.99
C PHE A 317 -17.31 7.02 13.79
N THR A 318 -17.34 7.48 15.05
CA THR A 318 -18.44 7.24 15.98
C THR A 318 -19.71 7.99 15.56
N LYS A 319 -20.82 7.68 16.22
CA LYS A 319 -22.07 8.42 16.04
C LYS A 319 -21.88 9.92 16.25
N GLU A 320 -21.15 10.33 17.30
CA GLU A 320 -20.94 11.76 17.55
C GLU A 320 -20.10 12.43 16.45
N VAL A 321 -19.13 11.72 15.87
CA VAL A 321 -18.31 12.23 14.76
C VAL A 321 -19.18 12.46 13.52
N VAL A 322 -20.03 11.49 13.17
CA VAL A 322 -20.90 11.59 12.00
C VAL A 322 -21.98 12.67 12.20
N GLU A 323 -22.56 12.77 13.39
CA GLU A 323 -23.52 13.83 13.73
C GLU A 323 -22.85 15.22 13.67
N ALA A 324 -21.62 15.36 14.15
CA ALA A 324 -20.87 16.62 14.05
C ALA A 324 -20.56 16.99 12.59
N MET A 325 -20.19 16.02 11.75
CA MET A 325 -20.02 16.24 10.30
C MET A 325 -21.32 16.71 9.64
N THR A 326 -22.46 16.10 9.99
CA THR A 326 -23.78 16.45 9.44
C THR A 326 -24.25 17.82 9.93
N ALA A 327 -23.90 18.22 11.16
CA ALA A 327 -24.21 19.55 11.65
C ALA A 327 -23.38 20.65 10.95
N ASN A 328 -22.17 20.33 10.48
CA ASN A 328 -21.28 21.27 9.81
C ASN A 328 -21.58 21.42 8.30
N ASN A 329 -22.22 20.44 7.67
CA ASN A 329 -22.34 20.31 6.22
C ASN A 329 -23.80 20.02 5.82
N LYS A 330 -24.28 20.65 4.73
CA LYS A 330 -25.64 20.44 4.21
C LYS A 330 -25.75 19.21 3.32
#